data_AF-X0PG15-F1
#
_entry.id   AF-X0PG15-F1
#
_cell.length_a   1.000
_cell.length_b   1.000
_cell.length_c   1.000
_cell.angle_alpha   90.00
_cell.angle_beta   90.00
_cell.angle_gamma   90.00
#
_symmetry.space_group_name_H-M   'P 1'
#
loop_
_entity.id
_entity.type
_entity.pdbx_description
1 polymer ?
#
loop_
_entity_poly.entity_id
_entity_poly.type
_entity_poly.pdbx_seq_one_letter_code
_entity_poly.pdbx_strand_id
1 'polypeptide(L)'
;MADDNDALKDFPSQEFNAFSTTKMAKFLLYTKNTSMAQLREFFGRDFNTVVKFRAAQLFIFEKSKQIPVEMNKIIVQFPNRSYKVIDADYYHKNFNEPLV
;
A
#
# COMPACT_ATOMS: atom_id res chain seq x y z
N MET A 1 -24.58 8.55 -7.50
CA MET A 1 -23.83 7.60 -6.64
C MET A 1 -22.60 7.25 -7.44
N ALA A 2 -21.47 7.91 -7.14
CA ALA A 2 -20.24 7.76 -7.92
C ALA A 2 -19.55 6.45 -7.50
N ASP A 3 -19.25 5.63 -8.50
CA ASP A 3 -18.65 4.31 -8.37
C ASP A 3 -17.19 4.44 -7.93
N ASP A 4 -16.89 4.04 -6.69
CA ASP A 4 -15.56 4.02 -6.06
C ASP A 4 -14.57 3.02 -6.72
N ASN A 5 -14.93 2.45 -7.88
CA ASN A 5 -14.13 1.46 -8.59
C ASN A 5 -13.21 2.01 -9.69
N ASP A 6 -13.44 3.24 -10.18
CA ASP A 6 -12.69 3.73 -11.35
C ASP A 6 -11.23 4.09 -11.01
N ALA A 7 -11.00 4.56 -9.78
CA ALA A 7 -9.66 4.94 -9.28
C ALA A 7 -8.71 3.74 -9.06
N LEU A 8 -9.20 2.51 -9.06
CA LEU A 8 -8.36 1.30 -8.92
C LEU A 8 -8.06 0.63 -10.26
N LYS A 9 -8.77 1.04 -11.32
CA LYS A 9 -8.69 0.43 -12.64
C LYS A 9 -7.40 0.79 -13.39
N ASP A 10 -6.83 1.95 -13.05
CA ASP A 10 -5.54 2.44 -13.57
C ASP A 10 -4.35 1.96 -12.73
N PHE A 11 -4.60 1.29 -11.58
CA PHE A 11 -3.51 0.74 -10.77
C PHE A 11 -2.90 -0.47 -11.51
N PRO A 12 -1.61 -0.44 -11.88
CA PRO A 12 -0.99 -1.49 -12.68
C PRO A 12 -1.08 -2.83 -11.95
N SER A 13 -1.98 -3.70 -12.41
CA SER A 13 -2.28 -4.98 -11.78
C SER A 13 -1.18 -6.03 -11.98
N GLN A 14 -0.22 -5.76 -12.89
CA GLN A 14 0.77 -6.73 -13.36
C GLN A 14 2.23 -6.37 -13.07
N GLU A 15 2.51 -5.20 -12.51
CA GLU A 15 3.86 -4.80 -12.12
C GLU A 15 3.86 -4.33 -10.67
N PHE A 16 4.05 -5.30 -9.78
CA PHE A 16 3.98 -5.20 -8.31
C PHE A 16 5.00 -4.27 -7.65
N ASN A 17 5.63 -3.38 -8.43
CA ASN A 17 6.60 -2.40 -7.99
C ASN A 17 6.46 -1.15 -8.88
N ALA A 18 5.32 -0.44 -8.81
CA ALA A 18 5.25 0.91 -9.34
C ALA A 18 6.22 1.81 -8.55
N PHE A 19 7.51 1.80 -8.92
CA PHE A 19 8.47 2.76 -8.43
C PHE A 19 8.08 4.11 -9.02
N SER A 20 7.35 4.94 -8.29
CA SER A 20 7.24 6.35 -8.66
C SER A 20 8.64 6.96 -8.56
N THR A 21 9.29 7.16 -9.70
CA THR A 21 10.63 7.73 -9.87
C THR A 21 10.77 9.09 -9.18
N THR A 22 9.66 9.81 -8.99
CA THR A 22 9.61 11.09 -8.27
C THR A 22 9.80 10.97 -6.76
N LYS A 23 9.50 9.83 -6.10
CA LYS A 23 9.49 9.72 -4.63
C LYS A 23 10.09 8.44 -4.02
N MET A 24 10.66 7.54 -4.82
CA MET A 24 11.36 6.30 -4.37
C MET A 24 10.53 5.45 -3.37
N ALA A 25 9.21 5.45 -3.49
CA ALA A 25 8.33 4.66 -2.62
C ALA A 25 7.87 3.38 -3.34
N LYS A 26 7.65 2.31 -2.56
CA LYS A 26 6.97 1.10 -3.04
C LYS A 26 5.51 1.15 -2.65
N PHE A 27 4.64 0.61 -3.49
CA PHE A 27 3.20 0.58 -3.27
C PHE A 27 2.68 -0.86 -3.35
N LEU A 28 1.77 -1.20 -2.45
CA LEU A 28 1.07 -2.48 -2.45
C LEU A 28 -0.42 -2.23 -2.24
N LEU A 29 -1.22 -2.54 -3.26
CA LEU A 29 -2.67 -2.55 -3.13
C LEU A 29 -3.10 -3.75 -2.27
N TYR A 30 -3.80 -3.46 -1.17
CA TYR A 30 -4.30 -4.48 -0.25
C TYR A 30 -5.76 -4.83 -0.61
N THR A 31 -5.94 -5.94 -1.30
CA THR A 31 -7.24 -6.48 -1.71
C THR A 31 -7.46 -7.86 -1.10
N LYS A 32 -8.65 -8.44 -1.32
CA LYS A 32 -8.94 -9.84 -0.98
C LYS A 32 -8.03 -10.85 -1.68
N ASN A 33 -7.42 -10.47 -2.81
CA ASN A 33 -6.52 -11.33 -3.58
C ASN A 33 -5.06 -11.19 -3.14
N THR A 34 -4.75 -10.20 -2.28
CA THR A 34 -3.39 -9.97 -1.80
C THR A 34 -2.95 -11.16 -0.95
N SER A 35 -2.00 -11.92 -1.49
CA SER A 35 -1.51 -13.14 -0.87
C SER A 35 -0.48 -12.85 0.21
N MET A 36 -0.34 -13.78 1.16
CA MET A 36 0.70 -13.71 2.20
C MET A 36 2.12 -13.62 1.60
N ALA A 37 2.35 -14.28 0.46
CA ALA A 37 3.62 -14.20 -0.27
C ALA A 37 3.92 -12.78 -0.76
N GLN A 38 2.92 -12.08 -1.32
CA GLN A 38 3.06 -10.70 -1.77
C GLN A 38 3.35 -9.73 -0.62
N LEU A 39 2.68 -9.93 0.52
CA LEU A 39 2.98 -9.15 1.73
C LEU A 39 4.42 -9.41 2.20
N ARG A 40 4.87 -10.66 2.23
CA ARG A 40 6.26 -10.98 2.60
C ARG A 40 7.28 -10.39 1.65
N GLU A 41 7.00 -10.39 0.35
CA GLU A 41 7.87 -9.77 -0.65
C GLU A 41 7.94 -8.25 -0.49
N PHE A 42 6.80 -7.60 -0.29
CA PHE A 42 6.71 -6.16 -0.11
C PHE A 42 7.40 -5.67 1.16
N PHE A 43 7.05 -6.25 2.32
CA PHE A 43 7.61 -5.87 3.61
C PHE A 43 9.02 -6.42 3.82
N GLY A 44 9.38 -7.51 3.13
CA GLY A 44 10.68 -8.15 3.25
C GLY A 44 11.03 -8.51 4.69
N ARG A 45 12.20 -8.06 5.16
CA ARG A 45 12.70 -8.33 6.52
C ARG A 45 11.81 -7.76 7.62
N ASP A 46 11.08 -6.68 7.34
CA ASP A 46 10.23 -6.02 8.32
C ASP A 46 8.90 -6.76 8.53
N PHE A 47 8.56 -7.74 7.69
CA PHE A 47 7.27 -8.44 7.76
C PHE A 47 6.95 -8.97 9.17
N ASN A 48 7.87 -9.69 9.82
CA ASN A 48 7.57 -10.28 11.14
C ASN A 48 7.54 -9.26 12.30
N THR A 49 8.14 -8.08 12.10
CA THR A 49 8.24 -7.03 13.12
C THR A 49 7.12 -6.01 13.02
N VAL A 50 6.80 -5.55 11.80
CA VAL A 50 5.80 -4.50 11.57
C VAL A 50 4.44 -5.03 11.20
N VAL A 51 4.32 -6.24 10.64
CA VAL A 51 3.03 -6.81 10.25
C VAL A 51 2.50 -7.76 11.32
N LYS A 52 1.24 -7.54 11.74
CA LYS A 52 0.49 -8.51 12.54
C LYS A 52 -0.91 -8.71 11.96
N PHE A 53 -1.43 -9.91 12.13
CA PHE A 53 -2.82 -10.23 11.84
C PHE A 53 -3.57 -10.45 13.15
N ARG A 54 -4.75 -9.82 13.31
CA ARG A 54 -5.68 -10.09 14.43
C ARG A 54 -7.07 -10.24 13.85
N ALA A 55 -7.76 -11.34 14.13
CA ALA A 55 -9.11 -11.61 13.61
C ALA A 55 -9.24 -11.38 12.09
N ALA A 56 -8.28 -11.89 11.31
CA ALA A 56 -8.15 -11.69 9.85
C ALA A 56 -7.91 -10.24 9.36
N GLN A 57 -7.82 -9.26 10.26
CA GLN A 57 -7.44 -7.88 9.95
C GLN A 57 -5.91 -7.72 9.97
N LEU A 58 -5.37 -7.11 8.91
CA LEU A 58 -3.96 -6.73 8.81
C LEU A 58 -3.71 -5.42 9.59
N PHE A 59 -2.63 -5.40 10.36
CA PHE A 59 -2.15 -4.23 11.07
C PHE A 59 -0.66 -3.99 10.79
N ILE A 60 -0.29 -2.73 10.59
CA ILE A 60 1.08 -2.27 10.46
C ILE A 60 1.47 -1.48 11.70
N PHE A 61 2.60 -1.82 12.32
CA PHE A 61 3.15 -1.14 13.48
C PHE A 61 4.29 -0.20 13.06
N GLU A 62 4.08 1.10 13.21
CA GLU A 62 5.03 2.15 12.79
C GLU A 62 5.30 3.13 13.94
N LYS A 63 6.53 3.16 14.48
CA LYS A 63 7.04 4.11 15.50
C LYS A 63 6.16 4.34 16.75
N SER A 64 5.20 3.46 17.06
CA SER A 64 4.20 3.49 18.16
C SER A 64 2.73 3.62 17.70
N LYS A 65 2.48 3.72 16.39
CA LYS A 65 1.12 3.66 15.82
C LYS A 65 0.81 2.25 15.35
N GLN A 66 -0.38 1.79 15.70
CA GLN A 66 -0.99 0.61 15.08
C GLN A 66 -1.93 1.10 13.99
N ILE A 67 -1.59 0.82 12.74
CA ILE A 67 -2.35 1.25 11.56
C ILE A 67 -3.15 0.05 11.05
N PRO A 68 -4.49 0.04 11.20
CA PRO A 68 -5.32 -0.96 10.53
C PRO A 68 -5.24 -0.76 9.01
N VAL A 69 -5.05 -1.84 8.27
CA VAL A 69 -5.05 -1.81 6.80
C VAL A 69 -6.42 -2.27 6.29
N GLU A 70 -7.28 -1.32 5.96
CA GLU A 70 -8.58 -1.66 5.37
C GLU A 70 -8.43 -2.24 3.95
N MET A 71 -9.40 -3.05 3.53
CA MET A 71 -9.44 -3.54 2.16
C MET A 71 -9.55 -2.38 1.16
N ASN A 72 -8.99 -2.58 -0.03
CA ASN A 72 -8.90 -1.60 -1.13
C ASN A 72 -8.05 -0.36 -0.82
N LYS A 73 -7.26 -0.38 0.25
CA LYS A 73 -6.26 0.64 0.54
C LYS A 73 -4.90 0.27 -0.05
N ILE A 74 -4.06 1.28 -0.23
CA ILE A 74 -2.68 1.14 -0.72
C ILE A 74 -1.73 1.29 0.46
N ILE A 75 -0.87 0.29 0.66
CA ILE A 75 0.24 0.35 1.59
C ILE A 75 1.42 0.97 0.86
N VAL A 76 2.01 2.02 1.43
CA VAL A 76 3.18 2.71 0.91
C VAL A 76 4.37 2.43 1.81
N GLN A 77 5.49 2.02 1.23
CA GLN A 77 6.78 1.93 1.90
C GLN A 77 7.70 3.02 1.36
N PHE A 78 8.16 3.91 2.22
CA PHE A 78 9.12 4.97 1.87
C PHE A 78 10.58 4.48 2.00
N PRO A 79 11.57 5.18 1.39
CA PRO A 79 12.98 4.80 1.44
C PRO A 79 13.54 4.61 2.86
N ASN A 80 13.02 5.37 3.82
CA ASN A 80 13.38 5.29 5.24
C ASN A 80 12.71 4.10 5.97
N ARG A 81 12.09 3.16 5.23
CA ARG A 81 11.29 2.04 5.75
C ARG A 81 10.13 2.46 6.66
N SER A 82 9.63 3.68 6.51
CA SER A 82 8.34 4.08 7.10
C SER A 82 7.20 3.60 6.21
N TYR A 83 6.06 3.31 6.85
CA TYR A 83 4.88 2.79 6.19
C TYR A 83 3.71 3.75 6.37
N LYS A 84 2.89 3.90 5.33
CA LYS A 84 1.58 4.57 5.41
C LYS A 84 0.54 3.75 4.68
N VAL A 85 -0.71 3.90 5.10
CA VAL A 85 -1.87 3.38 4.38
C VAL A 85 -2.60 4.59 3.81
N ILE A 86 -2.84 4.58 2.51
CA ILE A 86 -3.50 5.66 1.77
C ILE A 86 -4.61 5.10 0.90
N ASP A 87 -5.51 5.97 0.48
CA ASP A 87 -6.55 5.68 -0.51
C ASP A 87 -6.06 5.87 -1.94
N ALA A 88 -6.76 5.26 -2.89
CA ALA A 88 -6.48 5.41 -4.32
C ALA A 88 -6.57 6.88 -4.77
N ASP A 89 -7.57 7.64 -4.30
CA ASP A 89 -7.69 9.08 -4.58
C ASP A 89 -6.45 9.86 -4.11
N TYR A 90 -5.93 9.55 -2.92
CA TYR A 90 -4.71 10.15 -2.41
C TYR A 90 -3.49 9.77 -3.26
N TYR A 91 -3.41 8.52 -3.71
CA TYR A 91 -2.35 8.06 -4.61
C TYR A 91 -2.36 8.86 -5.92
N HIS A 92 -3.51 8.94 -6.59
CA HIS A 92 -3.62 9.66 -7.86
C HIS A 92 -3.20 11.13 -7.73
N LYS A 93 -3.72 11.83 -6.71
CA LYS A 93 -3.42 13.25 -6.48
C LYS A 93 -1.97 13.56 -6.13
N ASN A 94 -1.28 12.64 -5.43
CA ASN A 94 0.03 12.91 -4.84
C ASN A 94 1.21 12.19 -5.52
N PHE A 95 0.92 11.17 -6.33
CA PHE A 95 1.92 10.27 -6.91
C PHE A 95 1.70 9.96 -8.39
N ASN A 96 0.48 10.08 -8.93
CA ASN A 96 0.19 9.81 -10.35
C ASN A 96 0.03 11.09 -11.19
N GLU A 97 -0.29 12.23 -10.58
CA GLU A 97 -0.30 13.50 -11.33
C GLU A 97 1.13 13.88 -11.75
N PRO A 98 1.37 14.15 -13.05
CA PRO A 98 2.66 14.66 -13.50
C PRO A 98 2.92 16.00 -12.81
N LEU A 99 4.15 16.18 -12.30
CA LEU A 99 4.64 17.48 -11.87
C LEU A 99 4.59 18.41 -13.10
N VAL A 100 3.65 19.35 -13.12
CA VAL A 100 3.59 20.45 -14.09
C VAL A 100 4.76 21.41 -13.89
#